data_AF-A0A7Y0ARQ5-F1
#
_entry.id   AF-A0A7Y0ARQ5-F1
#
_cell.length_a   1.000
_cell.length_b   1.000
_cell.length_c   1.000
_cell.angle_alpha   90.00
_cell.angle_beta   90.00
_cell.angle_gamma   90.00
#
_symmetry.space_group_name_H-M   'P 1'
#
loop_
_entity.id
_entity.type
_entity.pdbx_description
1 polymer ?
#
loop_
_entity_poly.entity_id
_entity_poly.type
_entity_poly.pdbx_seq_one_letter_code
_entity_poly.pdbx_strand_id
1 'polypeptide(L)'
;MFQNLHFEIRKIGAGLALLTIAGSYLYSQQWEDVGDAQGVSAAGSSYNNVVVDQTGNYYLSYSEDVTKVKRIPLNGTPPGCTNTDPGSNAGDTGCVTFTYQGQKVTYSTVRGGDGNIWLQQNLGSAQVASAMGDAESYGDLFQWGRWDDGHQLRNSATAAPTSPNTPDGLAGSNAFIIGSPSWWGVSAATDKWTASNAANASNNVGADPCMAVGAGWKMPSQAEWTAIVDSENIANPGTGYNSHLKLPASGYRSSSNGALTFVGQRGYFWSSDTSNSGGKYLYIGSTIANPSSGAMRGQGSAVRCIKTGPALGTADIIRKTETIGFYPNPTNGILNIKADSLIENVNVINMVGQRLNNIQFSNNQINLNGLPNGIYIVELKVKNGQVFSKKIIKN
;
A
#
# COMPACT_ATOMS: atom_id res chain seq x y z
N MET A 1 57.86 64.43 -20.61
CA MET A 1 58.14 64.42 -22.06
C MET A 1 57.51 63.15 -22.60
N PHE A 2 56.44 63.08 -23.40
CA PHE A 2 55.63 63.99 -24.22
C PHE A 2 54.17 63.45 -24.14
N GLN A 3 53.15 64.28 -23.85
CA GLN A 3 52.21 64.92 -24.81
C GLN A 3 51.40 63.92 -25.68
N ASN A 4 50.07 63.79 -25.44
CA ASN A 4 48.93 64.46 -26.14
C ASN A 4 48.57 63.76 -27.48
N LEU A 5 47.35 63.67 -28.00
CA LEU A 5 45.94 63.93 -27.64
C LEU A 5 45.12 63.62 -28.94
N HIS A 6 43.89 63.08 -28.87
CA HIS A 6 42.75 63.26 -29.82
C HIS A 6 41.57 62.33 -29.40
N PHE A 7 40.48 62.78 -28.73
CA PHE A 7 39.18 63.39 -29.17
C PHE A 7 38.34 62.51 -30.13
N GLU A 8 37.02 62.23 -30.04
CA GLU A 8 35.74 62.83 -29.54
C GLU A 8 34.72 61.67 -29.32
N ILE A 9 33.95 61.48 -28.24
CA ILE A 9 32.62 62.02 -27.78
C ILE A 9 31.48 62.20 -28.81
N ARG A 10 30.33 61.51 -28.58
CA ARG A 10 28.94 62.05 -28.63
C ARG A 10 27.99 61.02 -27.98
N LYS A 11 27.51 61.23 -26.74
CA LYS A 11 26.30 62.00 -26.28
C LYS A 11 24.98 61.27 -26.61
N ILE A 12 23.89 61.24 -25.84
CA ILE A 12 23.46 61.69 -24.49
C ILE A 12 22.06 61.05 -24.31
N GLY A 13 21.63 60.74 -23.08
CA GLY A 13 20.21 60.51 -22.79
C GLY A 13 19.94 60.04 -21.37
N ALA A 14 20.09 60.94 -20.41
CA ALA A 14 19.94 60.68 -18.98
C ALA A 14 18.50 60.89 -18.48
N GLY A 15 18.14 60.11 -17.46
CA GLY A 15 17.33 60.54 -16.32
C GLY A 15 15.91 59.96 -16.25
N LEU A 16 15.33 59.71 -15.08
CA LEU A 16 15.79 59.67 -13.68
C LEU A 16 14.53 59.29 -12.88
N ALA A 17 14.48 58.21 -12.11
CA ALA A 17 13.54 58.07 -10.99
C ALA A 17 13.83 56.86 -10.08
N LEU A 18 14.29 57.18 -8.86
CA LEU A 18 13.99 56.58 -7.55
C LEU A 18 14.10 55.06 -7.29
N LEU A 19 15.15 54.72 -6.52
CA LEU A 19 15.13 54.13 -5.17
C LEU A 19 14.13 52.97 -4.86
N THR A 20 14.64 51.74 -4.63
CA THR A 20 14.46 50.93 -3.40
C THR A 20 15.01 49.47 -3.52
N ILE A 21 15.98 49.14 -2.66
CA ILE A 21 16.17 47.96 -1.79
C ILE A 21 15.84 46.51 -2.29
N ALA A 22 16.89 45.67 -2.19
CA ALA A 22 16.99 44.22 -1.88
C ALA A 22 16.50 43.13 -2.85
N GLY A 23 17.34 42.09 -3.04
CA GLY A 23 16.92 40.80 -3.59
C GLY A 23 18.06 39.91 -4.10
N SER A 24 18.62 39.10 -3.21
CA SER A 24 19.52 37.96 -3.43
C SER A 24 19.17 37.02 -4.59
N TYR A 25 20.17 36.47 -5.31
CA TYR A 25 20.11 35.09 -5.81
C TYR A 25 21.48 34.38 -5.73
N LEU A 26 21.41 33.21 -5.10
CA LEU A 26 22.43 32.21 -4.88
C LEU A 26 22.85 31.55 -6.20
N TYR A 27 24.14 31.29 -6.38
CA TYR A 27 24.62 30.38 -7.42
C TYR A 27 24.25 28.94 -7.03
N SER A 28 23.34 28.33 -7.80
CA SER A 28 23.08 26.89 -7.76
C SER A 28 24.21 26.16 -8.48
N GLN A 29 24.90 25.24 -7.80
CA GLN A 29 25.82 24.31 -8.46
C GLN A 29 25.04 23.42 -9.43
N GLN A 30 25.42 23.48 -10.70
CA GLN A 30 24.90 22.64 -11.76
C GLN A 30 25.63 21.29 -11.71
N TRP A 31 24.88 20.20 -11.57
CA TRP A 31 25.42 18.83 -11.55
C TRP A 31 25.44 18.26 -12.97
N GLU A 32 26.57 17.70 -13.38
CA GLU A 32 26.66 16.87 -14.59
C GLU A 32 27.06 15.45 -14.19
N ASP A 33 26.41 14.47 -14.82
CA ASP A 33 26.75 13.05 -14.65
C ASP A 33 28.10 12.76 -15.30
N VAL A 34 29.01 12.15 -14.55
CA VAL A 34 30.31 11.69 -15.07
C VAL A 34 30.61 10.27 -14.61
N GLY A 35 30.56 9.33 -15.56
CA GLY A 35 31.00 7.94 -15.40
C GLY A 35 30.27 6.96 -16.34
N ASP A 36 31.03 6.03 -16.92
CA ASP A 36 30.50 4.78 -17.48
C ASP A 36 30.02 3.88 -16.31
N ALA A 37 28.96 3.11 -16.55
CA ALA A 37 28.23 2.30 -15.57
C ALA A 37 29.00 1.10 -14.96
N GLN A 38 30.32 1.01 -15.03
CA GLN A 38 31.09 -0.13 -14.52
C GLN A 38 32.24 0.28 -13.59
N GLY A 39 31.99 0.28 -12.27
CA GLY A 39 33.01 0.09 -11.22
C GLY A 39 33.95 1.26 -10.92
N VAL A 40 34.21 1.51 -9.62
CA VAL A 40 35.31 2.39 -9.19
C VAL A 40 36.62 1.65 -9.48
N SER A 41 37.34 2.07 -10.51
CA SER A 41 38.69 1.55 -10.82
C SER A 41 39.71 2.13 -9.83
N ALA A 42 40.45 1.24 -9.16
CA ALA A 42 41.55 1.58 -8.28
C ALA A 42 42.80 1.91 -9.11
N ALA A 43 42.97 3.18 -9.44
CA ALA A 43 44.25 3.71 -9.87
C ALA A 43 44.40 5.15 -9.37
N GLY A 44 44.79 5.31 -8.10
CA GLY A 44 45.50 6.52 -7.64
C GLY A 44 45.07 7.21 -6.33
N SER A 45 43.94 6.90 -5.68
CA SER A 45 43.48 7.76 -4.56
C SER A 45 44.32 7.60 -3.28
N SER A 46 44.93 8.70 -2.82
CA SER A 46 45.86 8.71 -1.68
C SER A 46 45.17 8.75 -0.31
N TYR A 47 43.88 9.14 -0.28
CA TYR A 47 43.07 9.18 0.94
C TYR A 47 41.62 8.81 0.63
N ASN A 48 41.12 7.76 1.29
CA ASN A 48 39.71 7.35 1.24
C ASN A 48 39.11 7.57 2.63
N ASN A 49 38.00 8.31 2.71
CA ASN A 49 37.24 8.45 3.95
C ASN A 49 35.78 8.09 3.69
N VAL A 50 35.22 7.31 4.61
CA VAL A 50 33.82 6.87 4.61
C VAL A 50 33.16 7.46 5.84
N VAL A 51 32.19 8.34 5.62
CA VAL A 51 31.40 8.95 6.71
C VAL A 51 29.95 8.50 6.56
N VAL A 52 29.31 8.21 7.69
CA VAL A 52 27.89 7.84 7.77
C VAL A 52 27.14 9.00 8.44
N ASP A 53 26.09 9.51 7.80
CA ASP A 53 25.24 10.51 8.45
C ASP A 53 24.22 9.89 9.42
N GLN A 54 23.50 10.73 10.18
CA GLN A 54 22.49 10.30 11.15
C GLN A 54 21.30 9.55 10.51
N THR A 55 21.18 9.61 9.17
CA THR A 55 20.17 8.91 8.37
C THR A 55 20.72 7.66 7.67
N GLY A 56 21.98 7.29 7.92
CA GLY A 56 22.59 6.05 7.41
C GLY A 56 23.17 6.14 6.01
N ASN A 57 23.27 7.33 5.40
CA ASN A 57 23.88 7.47 4.08
C ASN A 57 25.40 7.38 4.16
N TYR A 58 26.01 6.63 3.24
CA TYR A 58 27.45 6.56 3.09
C TYR A 58 27.95 7.66 2.16
N TYR A 59 28.87 8.48 2.66
CA TYR A 59 29.63 9.43 1.85
C TYR A 59 31.03 8.85 1.66
N LEU A 60 31.33 8.43 0.43
CA LEU A 60 32.69 8.08 0.04
C LEU A 60 33.35 9.35 -0.53
N SER A 61 34.40 9.80 0.14
CA SER A 61 35.28 10.84 -0.36
C SER A 61 36.62 10.24 -0.73
N TYR A 62 37.12 10.59 -1.92
CA TYR A 62 38.47 10.26 -2.35
C TYR A 62 39.13 11.52 -2.92
N SER A 63 40.44 11.64 -2.74
CA SER A 63 41.22 12.79 -3.22
C SER A 63 42.50 12.35 -3.93
N GLU A 64 42.79 13.07 -5.01
CA GLU A 64 44.10 13.10 -5.67
C GLU A 64 44.62 14.55 -5.72
N ASP A 65 43.81 15.55 -6.10
CA ASP A 65 44.16 16.99 -6.02
C ASP A 65 43.01 17.93 -5.56
N VAL A 66 41.76 17.49 -5.64
CA VAL A 66 40.57 18.20 -5.12
C VAL A 66 39.65 17.16 -4.47
N THR A 67 39.04 17.47 -3.33
CA THR A 67 38.11 16.54 -2.65
C THR A 67 36.91 16.24 -3.54
N LYS A 68 36.79 15.00 -4.02
CA LYS A 68 35.64 14.51 -4.79
C LYS A 68 34.76 13.69 -3.85
N VAL A 69 33.46 14.00 -3.81
CA VAL A 69 32.47 13.31 -2.97
C VAL A 69 31.47 12.62 -3.89
N LYS A 70 31.35 11.29 -3.79
CA LYS A 70 30.27 10.53 -4.43
C LYS A 70 29.20 10.23 -3.39
N ARG A 71 28.02 10.83 -3.55
CA ARG A 71 26.83 10.46 -2.77
C ARG A 71 26.35 9.10 -3.27
N ILE A 72 26.35 8.09 -2.41
CA ILE A 72 25.65 6.84 -2.68
C ILE A 72 24.33 6.93 -1.90
N PRO A 73 23.22 7.35 -2.52
CA PRO A 73 21.92 7.25 -1.87
C PRO A 73 21.62 5.76 -1.67
N LEU A 74 21.48 5.33 -0.42
CA LEU A 74 20.75 4.09 -0.18
C LEU A 74 19.29 4.41 -0.48
N ASN A 75 18.72 3.76 -1.49
CA ASN A 75 17.29 3.82 -1.75
C ASN A 75 16.54 3.45 -0.46
N GLY A 76 16.04 4.47 0.25
CA GLY A 76 15.00 4.37 1.28
C GLY A 76 15.19 3.36 2.41
N THR A 77 16.40 2.87 2.72
CA THR A 77 16.58 1.92 3.82
C THR A 77 16.91 2.67 5.11
N PRO A 78 16.01 2.72 6.11
CA PRO A 78 16.37 3.26 7.41
C PRO A 78 17.49 2.40 8.01
N PRO A 79 18.57 2.97 8.56
CA PRO A 79 19.52 2.20 9.34
C PRO A 79 18.77 1.56 10.53
N GLY A 80 18.75 0.22 10.55
CA GLY A 80 18.13 -0.57 11.61
C GLY A 80 16.61 -0.71 11.48
N CYS A 81 16.13 -1.34 10.40
CA CYS A 81 14.73 -1.74 10.36
C CYS A 81 14.42 -2.74 11.49
N THR A 82 13.61 -2.32 12.46
CA THR A 82 13.23 -3.11 13.64
C THR A 82 12.04 -4.02 13.40
N ASN A 83 11.49 -4.04 12.18
CA ASN A 83 10.23 -4.71 11.83
C ASN A 83 9.05 -4.25 12.70
N THR A 84 9.11 -3.01 13.21
CA THR A 84 8.02 -2.43 13.99
C THR A 84 6.92 -1.95 13.04
N ASP A 85 5.69 -2.29 13.38
CA ASP A 85 4.51 -1.79 12.69
C ASP A 85 4.50 -0.25 12.72
N PRO A 86 3.99 0.42 11.66
CA PRO A 86 3.84 1.88 11.67
C PRO A 86 2.95 2.33 12.84
N GLY A 87 3.01 3.61 13.17
CA GLY A 87 2.10 4.24 14.14
C GLY A 87 0.62 4.07 13.77
N SER A 88 -0.27 4.49 14.68
CA SER A 88 -1.72 4.25 14.56
C SER A 88 -2.41 5.19 13.58
N ASN A 89 -1.79 6.30 13.17
CA ASN A 89 -2.43 7.28 12.30
C ASN A 89 -2.23 6.92 10.83
N ALA A 90 -3.22 7.21 9.99
CA ALA A 90 -3.08 7.05 8.54
C ALA A 90 -1.86 7.84 8.03
N GLY A 91 -1.06 7.20 7.19
CA GLY A 91 0.19 7.76 6.67
C GLY A 91 1.42 7.54 7.56
N ASP A 92 1.26 7.06 8.80
CA ASP A 92 2.41 6.66 9.61
C ASP A 92 3.18 5.55 8.88
N THR A 93 4.50 5.69 8.82
CA THR A 93 5.38 4.77 8.11
C THR A 93 6.18 3.91 9.06
N GLY A 94 6.57 2.74 8.58
CA GLY A 94 7.44 1.79 9.25
C GLY A 94 8.25 1.04 8.21
N CYS A 95 8.81 -0.10 8.59
CA CYS A 95 9.56 -0.95 7.68
C CYS A 95 9.42 -2.41 8.05
N VAL A 96 9.68 -3.29 7.08
CA VAL A 96 9.75 -4.73 7.28
C VAL A 96 10.89 -5.32 6.46
N THR A 97 11.65 -6.22 7.08
CA THR A 97 12.77 -6.92 6.47
C THR A 97 12.46 -8.41 6.39
N PHE A 98 12.52 -8.96 5.18
CA PHE A 98 12.13 -10.33 4.88
C PHE A 98 12.97 -10.91 3.73
N THR A 99 12.78 -12.18 3.42
CA THR A 99 13.45 -12.83 2.28
C THR A 99 12.53 -12.81 1.07
N TYR A 100 13.02 -12.27 -0.04
CA TYR A 100 12.36 -12.26 -1.34
C TYR A 100 13.32 -12.79 -2.40
N GLN A 101 12.90 -13.81 -3.17
CA GLN A 101 13.74 -14.52 -4.13
C GLN A 101 15.09 -14.98 -3.56
N GLY A 102 15.07 -15.47 -2.31
CA GLY A 102 16.27 -15.91 -1.59
C GLY A 102 17.19 -14.80 -1.10
N GLN A 103 16.84 -13.52 -1.34
CA GLN A 103 17.62 -12.37 -0.90
C GLN A 103 16.92 -11.62 0.24
N LYS A 104 17.69 -11.11 1.20
CA LYS A 104 17.14 -10.28 2.27
C LYS A 104 16.86 -8.88 1.73
N VAL A 105 15.62 -8.43 1.83
CA VAL A 105 15.14 -7.11 1.38
C VAL A 105 14.46 -6.38 2.53
N THR A 106 14.50 -5.04 2.50
CA THR A 106 13.81 -4.18 3.46
C THR A 106 12.87 -3.25 2.73
N TYR A 107 11.59 -3.32 3.06
CA TYR A 107 10.52 -2.56 2.42
C TYR A 107 9.90 -1.58 3.41
N SER A 108 9.46 -0.42 2.93
CA SER A 108 8.64 0.50 3.72
C SER A 108 7.23 -0.05 3.91
N THR A 109 6.66 0.19 5.09
CA THR A 109 5.27 -0.11 5.42
C THR A 109 4.53 1.19 5.74
N VAL A 110 3.21 1.18 5.60
CA VAL A 110 2.37 2.35 5.86
C VAL A 110 1.05 1.95 6.49
N ARG A 111 0.56 2.76 7.42
CA ARG A 111 -0.81 2.68 7.92
C ARG A 111 -1.76 3.28 6.88
N GLY A 112 -2.61 2.46 6.28
CA GLY A 112 -3.61 2.94 5.33
C GLY A 112 -4.72 3.75 6.01
N GLY A 113 -5.47 4.52 5.23
CA GLY A 113 -6.69 5.19 5.71
C GLY A 113 -7.76 4.23 6.25
N ASP A 114 -7.64 2.94 5.94
CA ASP A 114 -8.48 1.85 6.44
C ASP A 114 -8.02 1.29 7.81
N GLY A 115 -6.94 1.82 8.38
CA GLY A 115 -6.35 1.38 9.65
C GLY A 115 -5.48 0.13 9.55
N ASN A 116 -5.42 -0.52 8.39
CA ASN A 116 -4.56 -1.67 8.16
C ASN A 116 -3.13 -1.24 7.84
N ILE A 117 -2.21 -2.20 7.91
CA ILE A 117 -0.82 -2.00 7.54
C ILE A 117 -0.63 -2.55 6.14
N TRP A 118 -0.07 -1.75 5.26
CA TRP A 118 0.22 -2.12 3.88
C TRP A 118 1.71 -2.02 3.63
N LEU A 119 2.24 -2.82 2.70
CA LEU A 119 3.53 -2.47 2.09
C LEU A 119 3.36 -1.15 1.34
N GLN A 120 4.32 -0.25 1.44
CA GLN A 120 4.29 1.01 0.68
C GLN A 120 4.91 0.87 -0.73
N GLN A 121 5.41 -0.32 -1.05
CA GLN A 121 5.90 -0.69 -2.38
C GLN A 121 5.44 -2.10 -2.78
N ASN A 122 5.46 -2.40 -4.09
CA ASN A 122 5.05 -3.71 -4.61
C ASN A 122 6.12 -4.78 -4.32
N LEU A 123 5.74 -6.06 -4.19
CA LEU A 123 6.72 -7.14 -4.16
C LEU A 123 7.58 -7.11 -5.44
N GLY A 124 8.89 -7.26 -5.28
CA GLY A 124 9.88 -7.18 -6.36
C GLY A 124 10.24 -5.76 -6.81
N SER A 125 9.72 -4.71 -6.17
CA SER A 125 10.12 -3.33 -6.48
C SER A 125 11.42 -2.94 -5.77
N ALA A 126 12.17 -2.02 -6.38
CA ALA A 126 13.40 -1.48 -5.81
C ALA A 126 13.15 -0.31 -4.85
N GLN A 127 11.99 0.36 -4.97
CA GLN A 127 11.66 1.52 -4.15
C GLN A 127 10.14 1.78 -4.04
N VAL A 128 9.77 2.60 -3.05
CA VAL A 128 8.47 3.27 -3.00
C VAL A 128 8.35 4.21 -4.19
N ALA A 129 7.18 4.24 -4.84
CA ALA A 129 6.95 5.07 -6.02
C ALA A 129 7.21 6.55 -5.75
N SER A 130 8.06 7.18 -6.57
CA SER A 130 8.28 8.64 -6.58
C SER A 130 7.38 9.38 -7.58
N ALA A 131 6.72 8.62 -8.46
CA ALA A 131 5.73 9.08 -9.42
C ALA A 131 4.81 7.93 -9.81
N MET A 132 3.64 8.25 -10.37
CA MET A 132 2.71 7.25 -10.91
C MET A 132 3.38 6.28 -11.90
N GLY A 133 4.23 6.81 -12.78
CA GLY A 133 4.94 6.05 -13.81
C GLY A 133 6.35 5.62 -13.42
N ASP A 134 6.69 5.58 -12.13
CA ASP A 134 8.04 5.22 -11.67
C ASP A 134 8.36 3.73 -11.90
N ALA A 135 9.21 3.45 -12.90
CA ALA A 135 9.54 2.09 -13.32
C ALA A 135 10.16 1.22 -12.23
N GLU A 136 10.96 1.82 -11.34
CA GLU A 136 11.65 1.11 -10.26
C GLU A 136 10.68 0.70 -9.13
N SER A 137 9.48 1.28 -9.11
CA SER A 137 8.43 0.99 -8.12
C SER A 137 7.42 -0.06 -8.58
N TYR A 138 7.40 -0.40 -9.87
CA TYR A 138 6.34 -1.23 -10.44
C TYR A 138 6.28 -2.63 -9.84
N GLY A 139 7.42 -3.16 -9.40
CA GLY A 139 7.57 -4.50 -8.85
C GLY A 139 7.28 -5.61 -9.85
N ASP A 140 7.20 -6.85 -9.36
CA ASP A 140 7.02 -8.04 -10.15
C ASP A 140 5.54 -8.33 -10.47
N LEU A 141 5.30 -9.19 -11.46
CA LEU A 141 3.98 -9.50 -12.02
C LEU A 141 3.66 -10.99 -11.86
N PHE A 142 3.03 -11.32 -10.75
CA PHE A 142 2.72 -12.69 -10.35
C PHE A 142 1.54 -13.25 -11.14
N GLN A 143 1.58 -14.53 -11.49
CA GLN A 143 0.40 -15.29 -11.87
C GLN A 143 -0.32 -15.75 -10.60
N TRP A 144 -1.65 -15.72 -10.63
CA TRP A 144 -2.47 -15.97 -9.45
C TRP A 144 -2.19 -17.35 -8.85
N GLY A 145 -1.97 -17.41 -7.54
CA GLY A 145 -1.70 -18.65 -6.81
C GLY A 145 -0.22 -19.06 -6.73
N ARG A 146 0.70 -18.30 -7.32
CA ARG A 146 2.12 -18.65 -7.35
C ARG A 146 2.96 -17.88 -6.34
N TRP A 147 4.04 -18.52 -5.92
CA TRP A 147 5.07 -17.96 -5.03
C TRP A 147 6.03 -17.02 -5.79
N ASP A 148 7.15 -16.62 -5.18
CA ASP A 148 8.22 -15.84 -5.83
C ASP A 148 9.27 -16.71 -6.56
N ASP A 149 8.83 -17.79 -7.19
CA ASP A 149 9.67 -18.83 -7.84
C ASP A 149 10.41 -18.39 -9.12
N GLY A 150 10.31 -17.13 -9.50
CA GLY A 150 11.02 -16.50 -10.62
C GLY A 150 10.14 -16.21 -11.82
N HIS A 151 8.95 -16.80 -11.91
CA HIS A 151 8.01 -16.53 -13.01
C HIS A 151 7.54 -15.08 -13.02
N GLN A 152 7.43 -14.47 -11.85
CA GLN A 152 6.88 -13.14 -11.65
C GLN A 152 7.78 -12.04 -12.21
N LEU A 153 9.07 -12.33 -12.44
CA LEU A 153 10.01 -11.38 -13.03
C LEU A 153 9.47 -10.89 -14.37
N ARG A 154 9.51 -9.58 -14.59
CA ARG A 154 8.95 -8.95 -15.81
C ARG A 154 9.56 -9.50 -17.10
N ASN A 155 10.80 -10.00 -17.03
CA ASN A 155 11.56 -10.57 -18.13
C ASN A 155 11.74 -12.10 -18.05
N SER A 156 11.03 -12.81 -17.17
CA SER A 156 11.12 -14.27 -17.08
C SER A 156 10.77 -14.93 -18.41
N ALA A 157 11.37 -16.09 -18.68
CA ALA A 157 11.02 -16.90 -19.84
C ALA A 157 9.54 -17.32 -19.78
N THR A 158 8.93 -17.50 -20.96
CA THR A 158 7.56 -17.99 -21.06
C THR A 158 7.52 -19.48 -21.38
N ALA A 159 6.52 -20.19 -20.89
CA ALA A 159 6.28 -21.60 -21.23
C ALA A 159 4.80 -21.87 -21.51
N ALA A 160 4.53 -22.94 -22.25
CA ALA A 160 3.18 -23.45 -22.41
C ALA A 160 2.70 -24.12 -21.09
N PRO A 161 1.38 -24.26 -20.89
CA PRO A 161 0.82 -24.91 -19.70
C PRO A 161 1.19 -26.39 -19.67
N THR A 162 1.53 -26.90 -18.48
CA THR A 162 1.84 -28.31 -18.24
C THR A 162 0.63 -29.05 -17.67
N SER A 163 0.73 -30.39 -17.56
CA SER A 163 -0.24 -31.20 -16.83
C SER A 163 0.48 -31.89 -15.65
N PRO A 164 0.01 -31.72 -14.39
CA PRO A 164 -1.16 -30.94 -13.99
C PRO A 164 -0.95 -29.41 -14.04
N ASN A 165 -1.96 -28.67 -14.50
CA ASN A 165 -1.97 -27.21 -14.61
C ASN A 165 -2.48 -26.56 -13.32
N THR A 166 -1.79 -26.83 -12.21
CA THR A 166 -2.17 -26.43 -10.84
C THR A 166 -0.95 -25.99 -10.04
N PRO A 167 -1.12 -25.25 -8.92
CA PRO A 167 0.01 -24.70 -8.14
C PRO A 167 1.06 -25.74 -7.72
N ASP A 168 0.64 -26.94 -7.31
CA ASP A 168 1.51 -28.07 -6.97
C ASP A 168 2.11 -28.79 -8.19
N GLY A 169 1.50 -28.63 -9.37
CA GLY A 169 1.92 -29.21 -10.64
C GLY A 169 3.10 -28.51 -11.32
N LEU A 170 3.52 -27.34 -10.82
CA LEU A 170 4.61 -26.53 -11.37
C LEU A 170 5.90 -26.59 -10.55
N ALA A 171 6.06 -27.55 -9.64
CA ALA A 171 7.26 -27.68 -8.82
C ALA A 171 8.55 -27.64 -9.69
N GLY A 172 9.37 -26.61 -9.51
CA GLY A 172 10.62 -26.39 -10.24
C GLY A 172 10.53 -25.57 -11.54
N SER A 173 9.34 -25.16 -11.98
CA SER A 173 9.19 -24.25 -13.12
C SER A 173 9.25 -22.79 -12.65
N ASN A 174 10.17 -22.01 -13.22
CA ASN A 174 10.26 -20.56 -13.03
C ASN A 174 9.72 -19.77 -14.23
N ALA A 175 9.06 -20.45 -15.18
CA ALA A 175 8.55 -19.80 -16.39
C ALA A 175 7.19 -19.17 -16.14
N PHE A 176 6.93 -18.05 -16.83
CA PHE A 176 5.61 -17.44 -16.90
C PHE A 176 4.73 -18.22 -17.89
N ILE A 177 3.66 -18.81 -17.39
CA ILE A 177 2.82 -19.72 -18.20
C ILE A 177 1.89 -18.93 -19.11
N ILE A 178 1.95 -19.18 -20.42
CA ILE A 178 1.11 -18.52 -21.43
C ILE A 178 0.39 -19.54 -22.31
N GLY A 179 -0.66 -19.08 -22.98
CA GLY A 179 -1.38 -19.85 -23.99
C GLY A 179 -2.64 -20.55 -23.45
N SER A 180 -2.99 -21.67 -24.08
CA SER A 180 -4.23 -22.43 -23.81
C SER A 180 -3.91 -23.88 -23.41
N PRO A 181 -4.56 -24.44 -22.37
CA PRO A 181 -5.51 -23.77 -21.48
C PRO A 181 -4.82 -22.69 -20.63
N SER A 182 -5.54 -21.65 -20.19
CA SER A 182 -4.96 -20.64 -19.28
C SER A 182 -4.36 -21.33 -18.05
N TRP A 183 -3.27 -20.77 -17.50
CA TRP A 183 -2.74 -21.15 -16.18
C TRP A 183 -3.87 -21.30 -15.18
N TRP A 184 -3.91 -22.46 -14.52
CA TRP A 184 -4.91 -22.84 -13.53
C TRP A 184 -6.35 -22.53 -13.96
N GLY A 185 -6.63 -22.80 -15.24
CA GLY A 185 -7.78 -22.26 -15.98
C GLY A 185 -9.15 -22.80 -15.58
N VAL A 186 -9.22 -23.89 -14.80
CA VAL A 186 -10.49 -24.41 -14.24
C VAL A 186 -11.18 -23.35 -13.39
N SER A 187 -10.40 -22.48 -12.74
CA SER A 187 -10.90 -21.29 -12.01
C SER A 187 -12.01 -21.63 -11.00
N ALA A 188 -11.87 -22.72 -10.25
CA ALA A 188 -12.90 -23.15 -9.31
C ALA A 188 -13.07 -22.10 -8.19
N ALA A 189 -14.32 -21.85 -7.80
CA ALA A 189 -14.65 -20.91 -6.72
C ALA A 189 -14.15 -21.37 -5.34
N THR A 190 -13.78 -22.65 -5.21
CA THR A 190 -13.22 -23.24 -3.98
C THR A 190 -11.71 -23.05 -3.86
N ASP A 191 -11.04 -22.60 -4.93
CA ASP A 191 -9.60 -22.42 -4.93
C ASP A 191 -9.19 -21.27 -4.02
N LYS A 192 -8.02 -21.39 -3.39
CA LYS A 192 -7.52 -20.42 -2.41
C LYS A 192 -6.11 -19.99 -2.75
N TRP A 193 -5.74 -18.78 -2.35
CA TRP A 193 -4.36 -18.27 -2.41
C TRP A 193 -3.86 -18.03 -0.98
N THR A 194 -3.61 -19.11 -0.24
CA THR A 194 -3.39 -19.07 1.21
C THR A 194 -2.33 -20.04 1.72
N ALA A 195 -1.68 -20.83 0.86
CA ALA A 195 -0.59 -21.70 1.31
C ALA A 195 0.60 -20.86 1.77
N SER A 196 1.23 -21.26 2.87
CA SER A 196 2.23 -20.43 3.56
C SER A 196 3.61 -20.39 2.93
N ASN A 197 3.87 -21.28 1.97
CA ASN A 197 5.06 -21.31 1.15
C ASN A 197 4.78 -22.24 -0.06
N ALA A 198 5.72 -22.27 -1.01
CA ALA A 198 5.60 -23.10 -2.20
C ALA A 198 5.44 -24.60 -1.90
N ALA A 199 6.04 -25.14 -0.83
CA ALA A 199 5.95 -26.56 -0.48
C ALA A 199 4.57 -26.96 0.09
N ASN A 200 3.79 -25.98 0.56
CA ASN A 200 2.45 -26.19 1.10
C ASN A 200 1.34 -25.97 0.05
N ALA A 201 1.70 -25.71 -1.20
CA ALA A 201 0.74 -25.61 -2.28
C ALA A 201 0.09 -26.98 -2.60
N SER A 202 -1.15 -26.95 -3.04
CA SER A 202 -1.92 -28.11 -3.51
C SER A 202 -2.63 -27.77 -4.82
N ASN A 203 -3.34 -28.75 -5.38
CA ASN A 203 -4.12 -28.56 -6.61
C ASN A 203 -5.19 -27.45 -6.54
N ASN A 204 -5.67 -27.13 -5.33
CA ASN A 204 -6.71 -26.13 -5.06
C ASN A 204 -6.25 -25.00 -4.10
N VAL A 205 -5.00 -25.04 -3.60
CA VAL A 205 -4.44 -23.99 -2.74
C VAL A 205 -3.10 -23.52 -3.30
N GLY A 206 -3.07 -22.30 -3.82
CA GLY A 206 -1.86 -21.60 -4.25
C GLY A 206 -1.12 -20.95 -3.08
N ALA A 207 0.18 -20.70 -3.27
CA ALA A 207 1.10 -20.18 -2.26
C ALA A 207 1.12 -18.65 -2.23
N ASP A 208 0.74 -18.06 -1.10
CA ASP A 208 0.59 -16.61 -0.88
C ASP A 208 1.96 -15.93 -0.68
N PRO A 209 2.52 -15.22 -1.68
CA PRO A 209 3.85 -14.63 -1.58
C PRO A 209 3.96 -13.58 -0.47
N CYS A 210 2.85 -13.02 0.02
CA CYS A 210 2.87 -12.08 1.14
C CYS A 210 3.18 -12.74 2.48
N MET A 211 2.99 -14.06 2.62
CA MET A 211 3.41 -14.76 3.84
C MET A 211 4.93 -14.78 4.02
N ALA A 212 5.70 -14.56 2.94
CA ALA A 212 7.16 -14.37 3.02
C ALA A 212 7.55 -13.12 3.83
N VAL A 213 6.69 -12.10 3.84
CA VAL A 213 6.93 -10.82 4.54
C VAL A 213 6.97 -11.03 6.06
N GLY A 214 6.20 -11.99 6.57
CA GLY A 214 6.22 -12.42 7.96
C GLY A 214 4.84 -12.67 8.55
N ALA A 215 4.81 -12.94 9.85
CA ALA A 215 3.57 -13.27 10.56
C ALA A 215 2.51 -12.15 10.43
N GLY A 216 1.30 -12.54 10.05
CA GLY A 216 0.15 -11.65 9.88
C GLY A 216 0.04 -10.96 8.52
N TRP A 217 1.08 -11.06 7.66
CA TRP A 217 1.01 -10.60 6.28
C TRP A 217 0.32 -11.63 5.39
N LYS A 218 -0.48 -11.14 4.44
CA LYS A 218 -1.23 -11.95 3.48
C LYS A 218 -1.55 -11.19 2.20
N MET A 219 -1.97 -11.91 1.18
CA MET A 219 -2.64 -11.32 0.02
C MET A 219 -3.88 -10.51 0.49
N PRO A 220 -4.10 -9.31 -0.05
CA PRO A 220 -5.33 -8.57 0.22
C PRO A 220 -6.52 -9.24 -0.45
N SER A 221 -7.67 -9.20 0.20
CA SER A 221 -8.96 -9.55 -0.36
C SER A 221 -9.54 -8.38 -1.16
N GLN A 222 -10.55 -8.65 -1.98
CA GLN A 222 -11.36 -7.62 -2.63
C GLN A 222 -11.90 -6.63 -1.59
N ALA A 223 -12.36 -7.12 -0.43
CA ALA A 223 -12.97 -6.27 0.59
C ALA A 223 -11.96 -5.30 1.20
N GLU A 224 -10.72 -5.74 1.41
CA GLU A 224 -9.64 -4.86 1.88
C GLU A 224 -9.22 -3.85 0.80
N TRP A 225 -9.20 -4.26 -0.47
CA TRP A 225 -9.02 -3.32 -1.57
C TRP A 225 -10.13 -2.27 -1.64
N THR A 226 -11.40 -2.67 -1.48
CA THR A 226 -12.51 -1.73 -1.37
C THR A 226 -12.31 -0.78 -0.19
N ALA A 227 -11.87 -1.29 0.96
CA ALA A 227 -11.67 -0.47 2.15
C ALA A 227 -10.65 0.63 1.95
N ILE A 228 -9.48 0.30 1.40
CA ILE A 228 -8.42 1.29 1.17
C ILE A 228 -8.74 2.25 0.01
N VAL A 229 -9.39 1.77 -1.05
CA VAL A 229 -9.83 2.62 -2.16
C VAL A 229 -10.79 3.70 -1.67
N ASP A 230 -11.77 3.33 -0.85
CA ASP A 230 -12.76 4.27 -0.31
C ASP A 230 -12.11 5.24 0.68
N SER A 231 -11.28 4.74 1.61
CA SER A 231 -10.70 5.58 2.66
C SER A 231 -9.66 6.58 2.13
N GLU A 232 -8.97 6.26 1.05
CA GLU A 232 -7.97 7.13 0.42
C GLU A 232 -8.47 7.85 -0.84
N ASN A 233 -9.76 7.70 -1.18
CA ASN A 233 -10.38 8.30 -2.36
C ASN A 233 -9.63 8.00 -3.67
N ILE A 234 -9.19 6.75 -3.84
CA ILE A 234 -8.45 6.32 -5.02
C ILE A 234 -9.42 6.17 -6.19
N ALA A 235 -9.24 6.95 -7.25
CA ALA A 235 -10.14 6.98 -8.41
C ALA A 235 -9.42 6.77 -9.75
N ASN A 236 -8.11 7.03 -9.81
CA ASN A 236 -7.29 6.98 -11.02
C ASN A 236 -5.82 6.81 -10.64
N PRO A 237 -4.90 6.57 -11.59
CA PRO A 237 -3.49 6.36 -11.28
C PRO A 237 -2.83 7.53 -10.51
N GLY A 238 -3.30 8.77 -10.72
CA GLY A 238 -2.78 9.95 -10.01
C GLY A 238 -3.14 9.94 -8.54
N THR A 239 -4.42 9.68 -8.23
CA THR A 239 -4.89 9.52 -6.85
C THR A 239 -4.33 8.26 -6.18
N GLY A 240 -4.11 7.17 -6.93
CA GLY A 240 -3.43 5.98 -6.43
C GLY A 240 -1.98 6.24 -6.01
N TYR A 241 -1.23 7.02 -6.81
CA TYR A 241 0.11 7.47 -6.43
C TYR A 241 0.10 8.48 -5.27
N ASN A 242 -0.87 9.39 -5.23
CA ASN A 242 -0.97 10.40 -4.18
C ASN A 242 -1.48 9.85 -2.84
N SER A 243 -2.08 8.66 -2.85
CA SER A 243 -2.51 7.89 -1.68
C SER A 243 -1.31 7.55 -0.77
N HIS A 244 -1.57 7.14 0.49
CA HIS A 244 -0.48 6.75 1.39
C HIS A 244 0.23 5.49 0.91
N LEU A 245 -0.46 4.62 0.17
CA LEU A 245 0.12 3.41 -0.40
C LEU A 245 1.10 3.68 -1.54
N LYS A 246 1.10 4.86 -2.18
CA LYS A 246 1.96 5.14 -3.35
C LYS A 246 1.81 4.08 -4.44
N LEU A 247 0.58 3.77 -4.86
CA LEU A 247 0.31 2.73 -5.85
C LEU A 247 0.76 3.18 -7.26
N PRO A 248 1.74 2.51 -7.89
CA PRO A 248 2.20 2.89 -9.21
C PRO A 248 1.35 2.26 -10.32
N ALA A 249 1.40 2.85 -11.51
CA ALA A 249 0.76 2.34 -12.71
C ALA A 249 1.58 1.19 -13.35
N SER A 250 1.68 0.06 -12.64
CA SER A 250 2.60 -1.04 -12.96
C SER A 250 2.30 -1.81 -14.25
N GLY A 251 1.13 -1.61 -14.86
CA GLY A 251 0.62 -2.42 -15.96
C GLY A 251 0.38 -3.88 -15.57
N TYR A 252 0.23 -4.75 -16.57
CA TYR A 252 0.12 -6.20 -16.39
C TYR A 252 0.92 -6.95 -17.47
N ARG A 253 1.15 -8.25 -17.25
CA ARG A 253 1.75 -9.17 -18.22
C ARG A 253 0.69 -10.11 -18.78
N SER A 254 0.57 -10.16 -20.10
CA SER A 254 -0.50 -10.90 -20.77
C SER A 254 -0.31 -12.41 -20.67
N SER A 255 -1.36 -13.13 -20.31
CA SER A 255 -1.40 -14.60 -20.31
C SER A 255 -1.42 -15.21 -21.71
N SER A 256 -1.70 -14.43 -22.76
CA SER A 256 -1.77 -14.95 -24.13
C SER A 256 -0.40 -15.04 -24.81
N ASN A 257 0.47 -14.07 -24.56
CA ASN A 257 1.72 -13.89 -25.30
C ASN A 257 2.88 -13.36 -24.43
N GLY A 258 2.67 -13.15 -23.13
CA GLY A 258 3.72 -12.68 -22.21
C GLY A 258 4.07 -11.19 -22.35
N ALA A 259 3.37 -10.43 -23.21
CA ALA A 259 3.64 -9.01 -23.42
C ALA A 259 3.26 -8.16 -22.20
N LEU A 260 4.04 -7.10 -21.94
CA LEU A 260 3.71 -6.09 -20.94
C LEU A 260 2.79 -5.04 -21.55
N THR A 261 1.67 -4.74 -20.88
CA THR A 261 0.63 -3.84 -21.38
C THR A 261 0.29 -2.79 -20.32
N PHE A 262 -0.04 -1.57 -20.77
CA PHE A 262 -0.43 -0.41 -19.94
C PHE A 262 0.58 -0.01 -18.84
N VAL A 263 1.85 -0.37 -19.02
CA VAL A 263 2.94 0.04 -18.14
C VAL A 263 3.02 1.57 -18.10
N GLY A 264 3.08 2.13 -16.90
CA GLY A 264 3.06 3.58 -16.65
C GLY A 264 1.69 4.25 -16.83
N GLN A 265 0.64 3.49 -17.18
CA GLN A 265 -0.67 4.04 -17.52
C GLN A 265 -1.81 3.54 -16.62
N ARG A 266 -1.78 2.29 -16.17
CA ARG A 266 -2.84 1.66 -15.37
C ARG A 266 -2.28 0.78 -14.26
N GLY A 267 -3.02 0.65 -13.17
CA GLY A 267 -2.68 -0.21 -12.03
C GLY A 267 -3.48 -1.52 -12.05
N TYR A 268 -2.80 -2.63 -11.76
CA TYR A 268 -3.39 -3.96 -11.64
C TYR A 268 -2.78 -4.67 -10.43
N PHE A 269 -3.55 -4.82 -9.36
CA PHE A 269 -3.06 -5.39 -8.10
C PHE A 269 -3.90 -6.58 -7.67
N TRP A 270 -3.29 -7.75 -7.57
CA TRP A 270 -4.03 -8.97 -7.26
C TRP A 270 -4.77 -8.89 -5.92
N SER A 271 -5.91 -9.59 -5.86
CA SER A 271 -6.53 -9.98 -4.60
C SER A 271 -6.52 -11.51 -4.42
N SER A 272 -6.74 -11.97 -3.19
CA SER A 272 -6.87 -13.38 -2.83
C SER A 272 -8.20 -13.99 -3.25
N ASP A 273 -9.14 -13.20 -3.78
CA ASP A 273 -10.48 -13.67 -4.14
C ASP A 273 -10.52 -14.22 -5.56
N THR A 274 -11.36 -15.24 -5.75
CA THR A 274 -11.64 -15.81 -7.06
C THR A 274 -12.78 -15.07 -7.77
N SER A 275 -12.84 -15.22 -9.09
CA SER A 275 -13.98 -14.83 -9.92
C SER A 275 -14.36 -15.97 -10.86
N ASN A 276 -15.53 -15.87 -11.51
CA ASN A 276 -15.92 -16.82 -12.55
C ASN A 276 -14.97 -16.82 -13.76
N SER A 277 -14.16 -15.78 -13.93
CA SER A 277 -13.19 -15.63 -15.02
C SER A 277 -11.73 -15.85 -14.59
N GLY A 278 -11.47 -16.23 -13.34
CA GLY A 278 -10.13 -16.47 -12.80
C GLY A 278 -9.93 -15.91 -11.39
N GLY A 279 -9.07 -14.89 -11.28
CA GLY A 279 -8.77 -14.17 -10.03
C GLY A 279 -9.27 -12.74 -10.07
N LYS A 280 -9.56 -12.16 -8.90
CA LYS A 280 -9.91 -10.74 -8.77
C LYS A 280 -8.70 -9.86 -8.52
N TYR A 281 -8.77 -8.61 -8.97
CA TYR A 281 -7.74 -7.60 -8.72
C TYR A 281 -8.36 -6.21 -8.53
N LEU A 282 -7.63 -5.33 -7.87
CA LEU A 282 -7.85 -3.90 -7.95
C LEU A 282 -7.36 -3.36 -9.29
N TYR A 283 -8.30 -2.90 -10.11
CA TYR A 283 -8.05 -2.17 -11.34
C TYR A 283 -7.99 -0.67 -11.04
N ILE A 284 -6.96 0.03 -11.51
CA ILE A 284 -6.92 1.50 -11.50
C ILE A 284 -6.76 1.98 -12.95
N GLY A 285 -7.88 2.34 -13.56
CA GLY A 285 -7.98 2.91 -14.90
C GLY A 285 -8.01 4.44 -14.88
N SER A 286 -7.98 5.06 -16.05
CA SER A 286 -7.88 6.52 -16.22
C SER A 286 -8.90 7.34 -15.41
N THR A 287 -10.08 6.79 -15.17
CA THR A 287 -11.20 7.49 -14.51
C THR A 287 -11.89 6.66 -13.43
N ILE A 288 -11.44 5.44 -13.15
CA ILE A 288 -12.07 4.57 -12.16
C ILE A 288 -11.05 3.66 -11.47
N ALA A 289 -11.20 3.50 -10.15
CA ALA A 289 -10.64 2.38 -9.42
C ALA A 289 -11.74 1.35 -9.15
N ASN A 290 -11.56 0.11 -9.59
CA ASN A 290 -12.51 -0.97 -9.38
C ASN A 290 -11.83 -2.15 -8.64
N PRO A 291 -12.06 -2.31 -7.33
CA PRO A 291 -11.50 -3.39 -6.52
C PRO A 291 -12.07 -4.78 -6.85
N SER A 292 -13.18 -4.84 -7.58
CA SER A 292 -13.91 -6.07 -7.93
C SER A 292 -13.65 -6.58 -9.35
N SER A 293 -12.67 -6.00 -10.06
CA SER A 293 -12.29 -6.44 -11.40
C SER A 293 -11.68 -7.85 -11.36
N GLY A 294 -11.50 -8.49 -12.52
CA GLY A 294 -10.86 -9.80 -12.57
C GLY A 294 -10.32 -10.13 -13.95
N ALA A 295 -9.43 -11.12 -13.98
CA ALA A 295 -8.85 -11.70 -15.19
C ALA A 295 -8.53 -13.17 -14.98
N MET A 296 -8.17 -13.83 -16.08
CA MET A 296 -7.58 -15.16 -16.07
C MET A 296 -6.40 -15.20 -15.10
N ARG A 297 -6.28 -16.30 -14.34
CA ARG A 297 -5.22 -16.48 -13.34
C ARG A 297 -3.81 -16.42 -13.93
N GLY A 298 -3.67 -16.69 -15.23
CA GLY A 298 -2.40 -16.57 -15.94
C GLY A 298 -1.94 -15.15 -16.21
N GLN A 299 -2.77 -14.12 -15.99
CA GLN A 299 -2.32 -12.74 -16.11
C GLN A 299 -1.25 -12.47 -15.04
N GLY A 300 -0.20 -11.73 -15.40
CA GLY A 300 0.77 -11.23 -14.43
C GLY A 300 0.30 -9.89 -13.89
N SER A 301 0.04 -9.78 -12.59
CA SER A 301 -0.34 -8.51 -11.95
C SER A 301 0.49 -8.29 -10.68
N ALA A 302 0.60 -7.04 -10.26
CA ALA A 302 1.41 -6.69 -9.10
C ALA A 302 0.81 -7.22 -7.81
N VAL A 303 1.66 -7.46 -6.82
CA VAL A 303 1.25 -7.87 -5.47
C VAL A 303 1.63 -6.78 -4.48
N ARG A 304 0.66 -6.40 -3.64
CA ARG A 304 0.78 -5.39 -2.60
C ARG A 304 0.24 -5.99 -1.29
N CYS A 305 1.14 -6.39 -0.40
CA CYS A 305 0.76 -7.15 0.78
C CYS A 305 0.09 -6.28 1.85
N ILE A 306 -0.79 -6.92 2.62
CA ILE A 306 -1.49 -6.31 3.75
C ILE A 306 -1.22 -7.14 5.01
N LYS A 307 -1.12 -6.46 6.15
CA LYS A 307 -1.24 -7.02 7.49
C LYS A 307 -2.40 -6.31 8.17
N THR A 308 -3.44 -7.07 8.49
CA THR A 308 -4.61 -6.53 9.19
C THR A 308 -4.16 -6.01 10.55
N GLY A 309 -4.38 -4.72 10.81
CA GLY A 309 -4.02 -4.13 12.09
C GLY A 309 -4.81 -4.80 13.23
N PRO A 310 -4.30 -4.83 14.47
CA PRO A 310 -5.18 -5.05 15.60
C PRO A 310 -6.25 -3.95 15.55
N ALA A 311 -7.53 -4.32 15.71
CA ALA A 311 -8.65 -3.40 15.81
C ALA A 311 -8.59 -2.59 17.14
N LEU A 312 -7.50 -1.84 17.33
CA LEU A 312 -7.19 -1.01 18.49
C LEU A 312 -7.20 0.48 18.12
N GLY A 313 -7.92 0.84 17.05
CA GLY A 313 -8.39 2.19 16.82
C GLY A 313 -9.88 2.25 17.11
N THR A 314 -10.33 3.15 17.97
CA THR A 314 -11.76 3.48 18.15
C THR A 314 -12.35 4.22 16.93
N ALA A 315 -11.63 4.25 15.80
CA ALA A 315 -12.15 4.70 14.53
C ALA A 315 -13.00 3.58 13.94
N ASP A 316 -14.25 3.54 14.40
CA ASP A 316 -15.40 2.97 13.72
C ASP A 316 -15.18 1.59 13.08
N ILE A 317 -15.54 0.55 13.85
CA ILE A 317 -15.99 -0.74 13.34
C ILE A 317 -17.26 -0.50 12.52
N ILE A 318 -17.10 0.08 11.34
CA ILE A 318 -18.08 0.10 10.26
C ILE A 318 -17.42 -0.71 9.16
N ARG A 319 -17.59 -2.05 9.22
CA ARG A 319 -17.73 -2.93 8.04
C ARG A 319 -17.80 -4.42 8.44
N LYS A 320 -19.02 -4.88 8.76
CA LYS A 320 -19.79 -5.83 7.94
C LYS A 320 -21.14 -6.14 8.61
N THR A 321 -22.19 -5.51 8.08
CA THR A 321 -23.55 -6.06 7.88
C THR A 321 -24.24 -6.78 9.05
N GLU A 322 -24.74 -6.00 10.01
CA GLU A 322 -26.14 -6.08 10.47
C GLU A 322 -26.63 -4.62 10.62
N THR A 323 -27.78 -4.27 10.05
CA THR A 323 -28.30 -2.89 10.18
C THR A 323 -28.96 -2.70 11.53
N ILE A 324 -28.13 -2.51 12.57
CA ILE A 324 -28.64 -2.19 13.91
C ILE A 324 -28.86 -0.68 14.04
N GLY A 325 -30.13 -0.29 14.20
CA GLY A 325 -30.56 1.09 14.39
C GLY A 325 -31.23 1.29 15.75
N PHE A 326 -30.96 2.43 16.40
CA PHE A 326 -31.61 2.83 17.65
C PHE A 326 -32.39 4.12 17.41
N TYR A 327 -33.70 4.11 17.69
CA TYR A 327 -34.56 5.28 17.42
C TYR A 327 -35.79 5.39 18.34
N PRO A 328 -36.27 6.61 18.63
CA PRO A 328 -35.60 7.88 18.33
C PRO A 328 -34.37 8.07 19.24
N ASN A 329 -33.36 8.77 18.75
CA ASN A 329 -32.22 9.22 19.55
C ASN A 329 -31.92 10.68 19.18
N PRO A 330 -32.25 11.68 20.02
CA PRO A 330 -32.69 11.55 21.42
C PRO A 330 -34.06 10.88 21.61
N THR A 331 -34.29 10.27 22.78
CA THR A 331 -35.57 9.65 23.19
C THR A 331 -36.17 10.35 24.41
N ASN A 332 -37.49 10.33 24.54
CA ASN A 332 -38.21 10.80 25.74
C ASN A 332 -38.54 9.67 26.72
N GLY A 333 -37.99 8.46 26.52
CA GLY A 333 -38.15 7.34 27.46
C GLY A 333 -38.36 5.96 26.83
N ILE A 334 -38.76 5.87 25.55
CA ILE A 334 -38.84 4.58 24.84
C ILE A 334 -37.86 4.59 23.67
N LEU A 335 -36.98 3.58 23.62
CA LEU A 335 -36.00 3.41 22.55
C LEU A 335 -36.29 2.12 21.79
N ASN A 336 -36.52 2.22 20.48
CA ASN A 336 -36.70 1.07 19.59
C ASN A 336 -35.36 0.64 19.00
N ILE A 337 -35.20 -0.66 18.81
CA ILE A 337 -34.06 -1.30 18.16
C ILE A 337 -34.54 -1.95 16.85
N LYS A 338 -34.02 -1.47 15.72
CA LYS A 338 -34.09 -2.20 14.45
C LYS A 338 -32.86 -3.09 14.38
N ALA A 339 -33.03 -4.39 14.16
CA ALA A 339 -31.95 -5.34 13.98
C ALA A 339 -32.41 -6.42 13.00
N ASP A 340 -31.51 -6.89 12.14
CA ASP A 340 -31.79 -7.96 11.17
C ASP A 340 -31.68 -9.36 11.81
N SER A 341 -31.06 -9.44 13.00
CA SER A 341 -30.86 -10.66 13.78
C SER A 341 -31.59 -10.65 15.10
N LEU A 342 -31.82 -11.86 15.64
CA LEU A 342 -32.41 -12.06 16.95
C LEU A 342 -31.48 -11.53 18.06
N ILE A 343 -32.05 -10.68 18.90
CA ILE A 343 -31.39 -10.07 20.05
C ILE A 343 -31.32 -11.10 21.20
N GLU A 344 -30.13 -11.36 21.70
CA GLU A 344 -29.88 -12.26 22.83
C GLU A 344 -29.99 -11.49 24.16
N ASN A 345 -29.40 -10.31 24.24
CA ASN A 345 -29.35 -9.52 25.47
C ASN A 345 -29.18 -8.02 25.19
N VAL A 346 -29.69 -7.20 26.11
CA VAL A 346 -29.53 -5.73 26.11
C VAL A 346 -29.09 -5.28 27.50
N ASN A 347 -28.04 -4.48 27.57
CA ASN A 347 -27.61 -3.80 28.79
C ASN A 347 -27.63 -2.29 28.59
N VAL A 348 -27.99 -1.54 29.63
CA VAL A 348 -27.92 -0.08 29.64
C VAL A 348 -26.96 0.36 30.73
N ILE A 349 -26.04 1.25 30.38
CA ILE A 349 -24.97 1.76 31.22
C ILE A 349 -25.11 3.27 31.33
N ASN A 350 -24.99 3.81 32.53
CA ASN A 350 -25.00 5.26 32.75
C ASN A 350 -23.62 5.90 32.49
N MET A 351 -23.55 7.24 32.58
CA MET A 351 -22.31 8.01 32.36
C MET A 351 -21.16 7.70 33.34
N VAL A 352 -21.45 7.08 34.49
CA VAL A 352 -20.43 6.67 35.47
C VAL A 352 -20.00 5.20 35.29
N GLY A 353 -20.43 4.56 34.20
CA GLY A 353 -20.05 3.18 33.87
C GLY A 353 -20.82 2.10 34.63
N GLN A 354 -21.86 2.46 35.38
CA GLN A 354 -22.68 1.50 36.12
C GLN A 354 -23.73 0.88 35.19
N ARG A 355 -23.81 -0.45 35.19
CA ARG A 355 -24.90 -1.21 34.56
C ARG A 355 -26.18 -0.99 35.35
N LEU A 356 -27.22 -0.55 34.67
CA LEU A 356 -28.54 -0.33 35.25
C LEU A 356 -29.29 -1.65 35.30
N ASN A 357 -29.58 -2.11 36.51
CA ASN A 357 -30.40 -3.29 36.72
C ASN A 357 -31.89 -2.94 36.48
N ASN A 358 -32.67 -3.94 36.06
CA ASN A 358 -34.14 -3.86 35.89
C ASN A 358 -34.66 -3.05 34.69
N ILE A 359 -33.81 -2.76 33.70
CA ILE A 359 -34.29 -2.21 32.43
C ILE A 359 -35.14 -3.24 31.70
N GLN A 360 -36.38 -2.87 31.39
CA GLN A 360 -37.28 -3.74 30.65
C GLN A 360 -36.95 -3.69 29.17
N PHE A 361 -36.67 -4.86 28.60
CA PHE A 361 -36.52 -5.07 27.17
C PHE A 361 -37.54 -6.09 26.68
N SER A 362 -38.44 -5.66 25.80
CA SER A 362 -39.43 -6.52 25.15
C SER A 362 -39.82 -5.93 23.80
N ASN A 363 -40.20 -6.78 22.83
CA ASN A 363 -40.61 -6.35 21.49
C ASN A 363 -39.62 -5.38 20.80
N ASN A 364 -38.32 -5.63 20.97
CA ASN A 364 -37.24 -4.77 20.48
C ASN A 364 -37.31 -3.31 20.99
N GLN A 365 -37.92 -3.09 22.16
CA GLN A 365 -37.99 -1.80 22.81
C GLN A 365 -37.30 -1.85 24.17
N ILE A 366 -36.54 -0.81 24.46
CA ILE A 366 -35.97 -0.53 25.77
C ILE A 366 -36.81 0.56 26.43
N ASN A 367 -37.31 0.27 27.63
CA ASN A 367 -38.00 1.26 28.44
C ASN A 367 -36.99 1.96 29.37
N LEU A 368 -36.71 3.23 29.07
CA LEU A 368 -35.87 4.14 29.85
C LEU A 368 -36.71 5.10 30.71
N ASN A 369 -38.04 4.92 30.80
CA ASN A 369 -38.88 5.70 31.70
C ASN A 369 -38.47 5.45 33.15
N GLY A 370 -38.45 6.51 33.95
CA GLY A 370 -37.95 6.46 35.33
C GLY A 370 -36.45 6.69 35.46
N LEU A 371 -35.70 6.75 34.36
CA LEU A 371 -34.30 7.20 34.38
C LEU A 371 -34.23 8.74 34.25
N PRO A 372 -33.26 9.39 34.92
CA PRO A 372 -32.98 10.81 34.72
C PRO A 372 -32.68 11.17 33.26
N ASN A 373 -32.78 12.45 32.92
CA ASN A 373 -32.33 12.93 31.62
C ASN A 373 -30.80 12.90 31.57
N GLY A 374 -30.25 12.45 30.46
CA GLY A 374 -28.81 12.24 30.36
C GLY A 374 -28.39 11.32 29.23
N ILE A 375 -27.11 11.00 29.22
CA ILE A 375 -26.49 10.13 28.23
C ILE A 375 -26.41 8.71 28.81
N TYR A 376 -26.71 7.74 27.98
CA TYR A 376 -26.63 6.32 28.29
C TYR A 376 -25.87 5.58 27.18
N ILE A 377 -25.19 4.50 27.53
CA ILE A 377 -24.62 3.56 26.57
C ILE A 377 -25.50 2.33 26.57
N VAL A 378 -26.04 1.97 25.42
CA VAL A 378 -26.79 0.73 25.22
C VAL A 378 -25.87 -0.29 24.55
N GLU A 379 -25.64 -1.41 25.23
CA GLU A 379 -24.93 -2.57 24.70
C GLU A 379 -25.95 -3.63 24.27
N LEU A 380 -25.88 -4.06 23.02
CA LEU A 380 -26.75 -5.04 22.40
C LEU A 380 -25.92 -6.26 22.01
N LYS A 381 -26.31 -7.44 22.50
CA LYS A 381 -25.73 -8.72 22.06
C LYS A 381 -26.75 -9.47 21.22
N VAL A 382 -26.35 -9.88 20.02
CA VAL A 382 -27.18 -10.70 19.11
C VAL A 382 -26.74 -12.17 19.17
N LYS A 383 -27.63 -13.09 18.78
CA LYS A 383 -27.42 -14.55 18.92
C LYS A 383 -26.17 -15.11 18.22
N ASN A 384 -25.61 -14.41 17.24
CA ASN A 384 -24.37 -14.81 16.57
C ASN A 384 -23.10 -14.47 17.39
N GLY A 385 -23.27 -13.90 18.58
CA GLY A 385 -22.19 -13.50 19.49
C GLY A 385 -21.66 -12.08 19.29
N GLN A 386 -22.12 -11.35 18.27
CA GLN A 386 -21.72 -9.96 18.03
C GLN A 386 -22.31 -9.02 19.11
N VAL A 387 -21.52 -8.01 19.48
CA VAL A 387 -21.90 -6.99 20.46
C VAL A 387 -21.82 -5.62 19.81
N PHE A 388 -22.86 -4.81 19.99
CA PHE A 388 -23.00 -3.46 19.46
C PHE A 388 -23.22 -2.47 20.59
N SER A 389 -22.51 -1.35 20.58
CA SER A 389 -22.66 -0.31 21.61
C SER A 389 -23.06 1.01 20.96
N LYS A 390 -24.12 1.66 21.48
CA LYS A 390 -24.58 2.97 20.98
C LYS A 390 -24.81 3.95 22.12
N LYS A 391 -24.31 5.17 21.93
CA LYS A 391 -24.65 6.34 22.75
C LYS A 391 -26.09 6.78 22.49
N ILE A 392 -26.90 6.84 23.54
CA ILE A 392 -28.29 7.28 23.54
C ILE A 392 -28.43 8.53 24.42
N ILE A 393 -29.22 9.49 23.95
CA ILE A 393 -29.55 10.71 24.69
C ILE A 393 -31.01 10.60 25.13
N LYS A 394 -31.27 10.69 26.44
CA LYS A 394 -32.62 10.78 26.99
C LYS A 394 -32.91 12.23 27.41
N ASN A 395 -33.96 12.80 26.84
CA ASN A 395 -34.47 14.14 27.15
C ASN A 395 -35.62 14.10 28.14
#